data_AF-A0A6S7KKU3-F1
#
_entry.id   AF-A0A6S7KKU3-F1
#
_cell.length_a   1.000
_cell.length_b   1.000
_cell.length_c   1.000
_cell.angle_alpha   90.00
_cell.angle_beta   90.00
_cell.angle_gamma   90.00
#
_symmetry.space_group_name_H-M   'P 1'
#
loop_
_entity.id
_entity.type
_entity.pdbx_description
1 polymer ?
#
loop_
_entity_poly.entity_id
_entity_poly.type
_entity_poly.pdbx_seq_one_letter_code
_entity_poly.pdbx_strand_id
1 'polypeptide(L)'
;MSSTKPKAQRPRVNVEKKGEPDRAPCDVAILGDSMIKHVDAWKLRQSTNKKIIVRTFSGAKTADIKHYIKPTLSLNPKHIIIHTGTNDLKAKTPADIVRDMHRQLLRSYVNPAIQRKLPEM
;
A
#
# COMPACT_ATOMS: atom_id res chain seq x y z
N MET A 1 -9.47 -1.10 61.70
CA MET A 1 -8.15 -1.25 61.04
C MET A 1 -8.37 -2.01 59.73
N SER A 2 -8.26 -1.31 58.60
CA SER A 2 -8.54 -1.84 57.25
C SER A 2 -7.30 -2.54 56.69
N SER A 3 -7.39 -3.84 56.42
CA SER A 3 -6.30 -4.63 55.82
C SER A 3 -6.38 -4.59 54.29
N THR A 4 -5.47 -3.85 53.66
CA THR A 4 -5.29 -3.84 52.21
C THR A 4 -4.35 -4.98 51.81
N LYS A 5 -4.84 -5.93 51.00
CA LYS A 5 -4.00 -6.98 50.39
C LYS A 5 -3.12 -6.37 49.29
N PRO A 6 -1.84 -6.75 49.14
CA PRO A 6 -0.99 -6.23 48.08
C PRO A 6 -1.39 -6.81 46.73
N LYS A 7 -1.49 -5.96 45.69
CA LYS A 7 -1.74 -6.36 44.30
C LYS A 7 -0.51 -7.07 43.75
N ALA A 8 -0.66 -8.33 43.37
CA ALA A 8 0.35 -9.09 42.64
C ALA A 8 0.65 -8.42 41.29
N GLN A 9 1.89 -8.00 41.10
CA GLN A 9 2.38 -7.45 39.84
C GLN A 9 2.60 -8.61 38.87
N ARG A 10 1.87 -8.64 37.75
CA ARG A 10 2.04 -9.66 36.71
C ARG A 10 3.44 -9.50 36.08
N PRO A 11 4.20 -10.58 35.88
CA PRO A 11 5.47 -10.50 35.18
C PRO A 11 5.26 -9.92 33.78
N ARG A 12 6.09 -8.93 33.41
CA ARG A 12 6.14 -8.40 32.05
C ARG A 12 6.64 -9.52 31.15
N VAL A 13 5.74 -10.13 30.39
CA VAL A 13 6.12 -10.99 29.28
C VAL A 13 6.84 -10.09 28.28
N ASN A 14 8.16 -10.25 28.19
CA ASN A 14 8.92 -9.73 27.05
C ASN A 14 8.43 -10.53 25.84
N VAL A 15 7.45 -9.99 25.13
CA VAL A 15 7.10 -10.47 23.79
C VAL A 15 8.30 -10.07 22.94
N GLU A 16 9.26 -10.98 22.82
CA GLU A 16 10.20 -10.96 21.71
C GLU A 16 9.36 -10.76 20.45
N LYS A 17 9.49 -9.57 19.85
CA LYS A 17 8.92 -9.31 18.53
C LYS A 17 9.61 -10.31 17.61
N LYS A 18 8.96 -11.46 17.38
CA LYS A 18 9.28 -12.33 16.24
C LYS A 18 9.38 -11.39 15.05
N GLY A 19 10.59 -11.28 14.50
CA GLY A 19 10.84 -10.46 13.32
C GLY A 19 9.72 -10.75 12.32
N GLU A 20 9.12 -9.69 11.78
CA GLU A 20 8.13 -9.86 10.72
C GLU A 20 8.69 -10.86 9.71
N PRO A 21 7.93 -11.90 9.33
CA PRO A 21 8.42 -12.88 8.38
C PRO A 21 8.88 -12.09 7.15
N ASP A 22 10.12 -12.34 6.75
CA ASP A 22 10.74 -11.79 5.55
C ASP A 22 9.72 -11.94 4.42
N ARG A 23 9.05 -10.83 4.08
CA ARG A 23 7.78 -10.89 3.37
C ARG A 23 8.10 -11.34 1.96
N ALA A 24 7.78 -12.59 1.65
CA ALA A 24 8.16 -13.22 0.39
C ALA A 24 7.87 -12.27 -0.80
N PRO A 25 8.83 -12.08 -1.73
CA PRO A 25 8.65 -11.20 -2.87
C PRO A 25 7.38 -11.56 -3.63
N CYS A 26 6.56 -10.56 -3.97
CA CYS A 26 5.42 -10.78 -4.85
C CYS A 26 5.82 -10.52 -6.31
N ASP A 27 5.23 -11.24 -7.26
CA ASP A 27 5.53 -11.02 -8.68
C ASP A 27 4.73 -9.83 -9.22
N VAL A 28 3.46 -9.74 -8.85
CA VAL A 28 2.55 -8.69 -9.35
C VAL A 28 1.73 -8.11 -8.21
N ALA A 29 1.69 -6.79 -8.13
CA ALA A 29 0.78 -6.07 -7.26
C ALA A 29 -0.28 -5.32 -8.06
N ILE A 30 -1.56 -5.57 -7.77
CA ILE A 30 -2.71 -4.89 -8.38
C ILE A 30 -3.31 -3.98 -7.32
N LEU A 31 -3.30 -2.67 -7.58
CA LEU A 31 -3.76 -1.61 -6.68
C LEU A 31 -4.91 -0.88 -7.36
N GLY A 32 -5.95 -0.52 -6.61
CA GLY A 32 -6.98 0.32 -7.19
C GLY A 32 -8.15 0.63 -6.30
N ASP A 33 -9.11 1.36 -6.85
CA ASP A 33 -10.34 1.75 -6.16
C ASP A 33 -11.41 0.63 -6.18
N SER A 34 -12.65 0.98 -5.85
CA SER A 34 -13.77 0.05 -5.83
C SER A 34 -13.99 -0.73 -7.13
N MET A 35 -13.51 -0.25 -8.28
CA MET A 35 -13.62 -0.94 -9.56
C MET A 35 -12.92 -2.30 -9.60
N ILE A 36 -11.85 -2.48 -8.81
CA ILE A 36 -11.12 -3.76 -8.76
C ILE A 36 -11.55 -4.64 -7.58
N LYS A 37 -12.61 -4.28 -6.86
CA LYS A 37 -13.06 -5.00 -5.65
C LYS A 37 -13.35 -6.48 -5.90
N HIS A 38 -13.81 -6.82 -7.11
CA HIS A 38 -14.18 -8.18 -7.49
C HIS A 38 -13.07 -8.93 -8.25
N VAL A 39 -11.86 -8.36 -8.32
CA VAL A 39 -10.70 -9.06 -8.89
C VAL A 39 -10.23 -10.13 -7.90
N ASP A 40 -10.41 -11.39 -8.29
CA ASP A 40 -10.07 -12.55 -7.47
C ASP A 40 -8.58 -12.89 -7.60
N ALA A 41 -7.80 -12.53 -6.59
CA ALA A 41 -6.37 -12.81 -6.53
C ALA A 41 -6.06 -14.31 -6.55
N TRP A 42 -6.92 -15.16 -5.98
CA TRP A 42 -6.68 -16.60 -5.91
C TRP A 42 -6.84 -17.25 -7.27
N LYS A 43 -7.91 -16.92 -8.00
CA LYS A 43 -8.11 -17.40 -9.37
C LYS A 43 -6.96 -16.97 -10.29
N LEU A 44 -6.49 -15.73 -10.15
CA LEU A 44 -5.35 -15.22 -10.92
C LEU A 44 -4.05 -15.95 -10.58
N ARG A 45 -3.80 -16.27 -9.31
CA ARG A 45 -2.62 -17.06 -8.89
C ARG A 45 -2.64 -18.45 -9.52
N GLN A 46 -3.81 -19.10 -9.54
CA GLN A 46 -3.95 -20.43 -10.12
C GLN A 46 -3.73 -20.45 -11.63
N SER A 47 -4.28 -19.47 -12.35
CA SER A 47 -4.17 -19.44 -13.82
C SER A 47 -2.79 -19.00 -14.32
N THR A 48 -2.02 -18.24 -13.53
CA THR A 48 -0.74 -17.66 -13.96
C THR A 48 0.49 -18.28 -13.30
N ASN A 49 0.30 -19.07 -12.23
CA ASN A 49 1.38 -19.56 -11.36
C ASN A 49 2.31 -18.44 -10.83
N LYS A 50 1.77 -17.23 -10.63
CA LYS A 50 2.50 -16.05 -10.10
C LYS A 50 2.01 -15.67 -8.71
N LYS A 51 2.89 -15.11 -7.88
CA LYS A 51 2.50 -14.50 -6.59
C LYS A 51 1.85 -13.14 -6.82
N ILE A 52 0.52 -13.13 -6.95
CA ILE A 52 -0.26 -11.90 -7.21
C ILE A 52 -0.87 -11.38 -5.91
N ILE A 53 -0.74 -10.09 -5.62
CA ILE A 53 -1.49 -9.43 -4.54
C ILE A 53 -2.47 -8.43 -5.13
N VAL A 54 -3.67 -8.36 -4.57
CA VAL A 54 -4.70 -7.38 -4.94
C VAL A 54 -5.02 -6.55 -3.70
N ARG A 55 -5.05 -5.23 -3.88
CA ARG A 55 -5.26 -4.25 -2.81
C ARG A 55 -6.25 -3.20 -3.29
N THR A 56 -7.43 -3.21 -2.68
CA THR A 56 -8.55 -2.34 -3.02
C THR A 56 -8.70 -1.22 -1.98
N PHE A 57 -8.84 0.02 -2.45
CA PHE A 57 -9.02 1.22 -1.63
C PHE A 57 -10.29 1.94 -2.07
N SER A 58 -11.43 1.56 -1.50
CA SER A 58 -12.74 2.09 -1.89
C SER A 58 -12.79 3.61 -1.74
N GLY A 59 -13.25 4.31 -2.77
CA GLY A 59 -13.35 5.79 -2.78
C GLY A 59 -12.02 6.54 -2.92
N ALA A 60 -10.89 5.82 -3.05
CA ALA A 60 -9.58 6.46 -3.19
C ALA A 60 -9.50 7.28 -4.47
N LYS A 61 -8.97 8.50 -4.34
CA LYS A 61 -8.61 9.37 -5.44
C LYS A 61 -7.15 9.16 -5.81
N THR A 62 -6.78 9.72 -6.95
CA THR A 62 -5.41 9.67 -7.49
C THR A 62 -4.39 10.27 -6.52
N ALA A 63 -4.79 11.31 -5.76
CA ALA A 63 -3.95 11.94 -4.74
C ALA A 63 -3.61 11.02 -3.55
N ASP A 64 -4.46 10.02 -3.28
CA ASP A 64 -4.33 9.12 -2.13
C ASP A 64 -3.36 7.95 -2.41
N ILE A 65 -3.07 7.68 -3.69
CA ILE A 65 -2.17 6.59 -4.13
C ILE A 65 -0.83 6.61 -3.39
N LYS A 66 -0.27 7.80 -3.14
CA LYS A 66 1.02 7.98 -2.45
C LYS A 66 1.06 7.35 -1.06
N HIS A 67 -0.09 7.23 -0.40
CA HIS A 67 -0.21 6.62 0.92
C HIS A 67 -0.39 5.10 0.82
N TYR A 68 -1.17 4.66 -0.17
CA TYR A 68 -1.54 3.27 -0.35
C TYR A 68 -0.48 2.41 -1.03
N ILE A 69 0.36 3.01 -1.87
CA ILE A 69 1.37 2.25 -2.62
C ILE A 69 2.57 1.87 -1.77
N LYS A 70 2.96 2.69 -0.78
CA LYS A 70 4.19 2.49 0.02
C LYS A 70 4.29 1.12 0.70
N PRO A 71 3.26 0.61 1.40
CA PRO A 71 3.32 -0.74 1.99
C PRO A 71 3.40 -1.86 0.96
N THR A 72 2.99 -1.60 -0.27
CA THR A 72 3.06 -2.55 -1.38
C THR A 72 4.44 -2.53 -2.03
N LEU A 73 5.06 -1.35 -2.15
CA LEU A 73 6.43 -1.20 -2.65
C LEU A 73 7.46 -1.90 -1.77
N SER A 74 7.23 -1.96 -0.45
CA SER A 74 8.13 -2.69 0.46
C SER A 74 8.15 -4.20 0.23
N LEU A 75 7.19 -4.75 -0.51
CA LEU A 75 7.17 -6.15 -0.94
C LEU A 75 8.00 -6.40 -2.22
N ASN A 76 8.62 -5.34 -2.75
CA ASN A 76 9.42 -5.32 -3.96
C ASN A 76 8.77 -6.07 -5.15
N PRO A 77 7.52 -5.71 -5.53
CA PRO A 77 6.85 -6.34 -6.66
C PRO A 77 7.62 -6.16 -7.97
N LYS A 78 7.74 -7.21 -8.79
CA LYS A 78 8.33 -7.08 -10.14
C LYS A 78 7.47 -6.21 -11.05
N HIS A 79 6.15 -6.32 -10.90
CA HIS A 79 5.19 -5.53 -11.68
C HIS A 79 4.12 -4.93 -10.78
N ILE A 80 3.72 -3.70 -11.10
CA ILE A 80 2.63 -3.00 -10.44
C ILE A 80 1.60 -2.59 -11.49
N ILE A 81 0.34 -2.95 -11.24
CA ILE A 81 -0.82 -2.56 -12.02
C ILE A 81 -1.65 -1.65 -11.14
N ILE A 82 -1.99 -0.46 -11.63
CA ILE A 82 -2.73 0.54 -10.86
C ILE A 82 -3.97 0.94 -11.64
N HIS A 83 -5.14 0.80 -11.01
CA HIS A 83 -6.42 1.27 -11.52
C HIS A 83 -6.99 2.36 -10.60
N THR A 84 -7.05 3.58 -11.08
CA THR A 84 -7.45 4.75 -10.27
C THR A 84 -7.98 5.86 -11.16
N GLY A 85 -8.48 6.93 -10.55
CA GLY A 85 -8.98 8.12 -11.24
C GLY A 85 -10.48 8.15 -11.42
N THR A 86 -11.20 7.04 -11.20
CA THR A 86 -12.68 7.03 -11.36
C THR A 86 -13.36 8.00 -10.39
N ASN A 87 -12.80 8.15 -9.18
CA ASN A 87 -13.28 9.09 -8.16
C ASN A 87 -12.85 10.55 -8.41
N ASP A 88 -11.93 10.79 -9.34
CA ASP A 88 -11.46 12.13 -9.71
C ASP A 88 -12.24 12.71 -10.91
N LEU A 89 -12.89 11.87 -11.73
CA LEU A 89 -13.57 12.26 -12.97
C LEU A 89 -14.63 13.36 -12.80
N LYS A 90 -15.26 13.46 -11.63
CA LYS A 90 -16.26 14.52 -11.35
C LYS A 90 -15.63 15.92 -11.24
N ALA A 91 -14.33 16.01 -10.98
CA ALA A 91 -13.66 17.26 -10.64
C ALA A 91 -12.44 17.56 -11.53
N LYS A 92 -11.98 16.60 -12.33
CA LYS A 92 -10.74 16.70 -13.11
C LYS A 92 -10.92 16.12 -14.50
N THR A 93 -10.17 16.65 -15.46
CA THR A 93 -10.08 16.05 -16.79
C THR A 93 -9.23 14.77 -16.75
N PRO A 94 -9.38 13.84 -17.70
CA PRO A 94 -8.51 12.68 -17.81
C PRO A 94 -7.02 13.04 -17.87
N ALA A 95 -6.66 14.14 -18.56
CA ALA A 95 -5.28 14.61 -18.64
C ALA A 95 -4.73 15.03 -17.27
N ASP A 96 -5.53 15.71 -16.46
CA ASP A 96 -5.16 16.09 -15.10
C ASP A 96 -4.96 14.88 -14.20
N ILE A 97 -5.83 13.88 -14.32
CA ILE A 97 -5.76 12.62 -13.57
C ILE A 97 -4.45 11.88 -13.88
N VAL A 98 -4.10 11.75 -15.16
CA VAL A 98 -2.85 11.08 -15.58
C VAL A 98 -1.63 11.82 -15.05
N ARG A 99 -1.62 13.15 -15.13
CA ARG A 99 -0.53 13.99 -14.60
C ARG A 99 -0.39 13.86 -13.09
N ASP A 100 -1.50 13.89 -12.36
CA ASP A 100 -1.50 13.70 -10.91
C ASP A 100 -0.99 12.30 -10.54
N MET A 101 -1.45 11.26 -11.23
CA MET A 101 -1.02 9.88 -11.00
C MET A 101 0.50 9.76 -11.18
N HIS A 102 1.03 10.27 -12.30
CA HIS A 102 2.46 10.26 -12.58
C HIS A 102 3.25 10.95 -11.47
N ARG A 103 2.81 12.15 -11.05
CA ARG A 103 3.43 12.91 -9.95
C ARG A 103 3.42 12.15 -8.62
N GLN A 104 2.30 11.52 -8.26
CA GLN A 104 2.21 10.76 -7.00
C GLN A 104 3.09 9.50 -7.01
N LEU A 105 3.23 8.84 -8.16
CA LEU A 105 4.08 7.66 -8.30
C LEU A 105 5.56 8.02 -8.17
N LEU A 106 6.01 9.07 -8.85
CA LEU A 106 7.38 9.57 -8.70
C LEU A 106 7.68 9.92 -7.23
N ARG A 107 6.77 10.62 -6.56
CA ARG A 107 6.92 10.95 -5.12
C ARG A 107 6.97 9.72 -4.20
N SER A 108 6.44 8.59 -4.64
CA SER A 108 6.41 7.35 -3.88
C SER A 108 7.63 6.46 -4.13
N TYR A 109 8.23 6.57 -5.32
CA TYR A 109 9.40 5.80 -5.75
C TYR A 109 10.73 6.52 -5.50
N VAL A 110 10.73 7.85 -5.45
CA VAL A 110 11.95 8.63 -5.28
C VAL A 110 12.46 8.46 -3.84
N ASN A 111 13.57 7.75 -3.72
CA ASN A 111 14.43 7.74 -2.54
C ASN A 111 14.67 9.19 -2.09
N PRO A 112 14.50 9.54 -0.80
CA PRO A 112 14.72 10.92 -0.31
C PRO A 112 16.11 11.50 -0.66
N ALA A 113 17.11 10.67 -0.99
CA ALA A 113 18.40 11.12 -1.51
C ALA A 113 18.36 11.76 -2.91
N ILE A 114 17.39 11.39 -3.76
CA ILE A 114 17.26 11.85 -5.15
C ILE A 114 16.37 13.11 -5.26
N GLN A 115 15.63 13.43 -4.19
CA GLN A 115 14.68 14.54 -4.11
C GLN A 115 15.34 15.94 -4.29
N ARG A 116 16.66 16.06 -4.16
CA ARG A 116 17.42 17.30 -4.40
C ARG A 116 17.73 17.61 -5.87
N LYS A 117 17.40 16.72 -6.82
CA LYS A 117 17.81 16.86 -8.23
C LYS A 117 16.70 16.98 -9.27
N LEU A 118 15.42 16.97 -8.90
CA LEU A 118 14.36 17.27 -9.86
C LEU A 118 14.09 18.78 -9.90
N PRO A 119 14.25 19.45 -11.06
CA PRO A 119 13.79 20.83 -11.22
C PRO A 119 12.26 20.86 -11.16
N GLU A 120 11.71 21.83 -10.42
CA GLU A 120 10.27 22.10 -10.48
C GLU A 120 9.94 22.62 -11.88
N MET A 121 9.04 21.90 -12.56
CA MET A 121 8.44 22.31 -13.83
C MET A 121 7.04 22.88 -13.59
#